data_AF-A0A958XVC0-F1
#
_entry.id   AF-A0A958XVC0-F1
#
_cell.length_a   1.000
_cell.length_b   1.000
_cell.length_c   1.000
_cell.angle_alpha   90.00
_cell.angle_beta   90.00
_cell.angle_gamma   90.00
#
_symmetry.space_group_name_H-M   'P 1'
#
loop_
_entity.id
_entity.type
_entity.pdbx_description
1 polymer ?
#
loop_
_entity_poly.entity_id
_entity_poly.type
_entity_poly.pdbx_seq_one_letter_code
_entity_poly.pdbx_strand_id
1 'polypeptide(L)' 'MKKNEEYVENRGRDWLMFLISLAGAVALLIFIPEWVWISFPFVFTALAGAMGRL' A
#
# COMPACT_ATOMS: atom_id res chain seq x y z
N MET A 1 -14.49 10.54 26.31
CA MET A 1 -13.93 9.38 25.58
C MET A 1 -12.72 9.85 24.78
N LYS A 2 -11.50 9.69 25.31
CA LYS A 2 -10.31 9.73 24.48
C LYS A 2 -10.24 8.35 23.82
N LYS A 3 -10.69 8.24 22.58
CA LYS A 3 -10.34 7.09 21.73
C LYS A 3 -8.85 7.24 21.50
N ASN A 4 -8.05 6.62 22.36
CA ASN A 4 -6.66 6.40 22.04
C ASN A 4 -6.71 5.56 20.77
N GLU A 5 -6.25 6.13 19.65
CA GLU A 5 -6.09 5.41 18.40
C GLU A 5 -5.09 4.29 18.69
N GLU A 6 -5.60 3.16 19.12
CA GLU A 6 -4.85 1.93 19.17
C GLU A 6 -4.52 1.65 17.72
N TYR A 7 -3.31 2.02 17.30
CA TYR A 7 -2.70 1.56 16.06
C TYR A 7 -2.55 0.05 16.21
N VAL A 8 -3.67 -0.66 16.08
CA VAL A 8 -3.69 -2.12 16.07
C VAL A 8 -2.95 -2.47 14.79
N GLU A 9 -1.68 -2.82 14.95
CA GLU A 9 -0.81 -3.34 13.89
C GLU A 9 -1.56 -4.51 13.27
N ASN A 10 -2.21 -4.25 12.13
CA ASN A 10 -3.03 -5.25 11.45
C ASN A 10 -2.28 -5.66 10.20
N ARG A 11 -1.24 -6.47 10.41
CA ARG A 11 -0.36 -6.98 9.36
C ARG A 11 -1.14 -7.57 8.18
N GLY A 12 -2.27 -8.24 8.43
CA GLY A 12 -3.14 -8.78 7.37
C GLY A 12 -3.76 -7.69 6.48
N ARG A 13 -4.24 -6.59 7.08
CA ARG A 13 -4.76 -5.43 6.34
C ARG A 13 -3.65 -4.76 5.54
N ASP A 14 -2.47 -4.62 6.12
CA ASP A 14 -1.37 -3.89 5.48
C ASP A 14 -0.81 -4.68 4.28
N TRP A 15 -0.73 -6.01 4.36
CA TRP A 15 -0.46 -6.88 3.22
C TRP A 15 -1.54 -6.81 2.13
N LEU A 16 -2.82 -6.73 2.52
CA LEU A 16 -3.91 -6.57 1.57
C LEU A 16 -3.84 -5.21 0.84
N MET A 17 -3.50 -4.14 1.55
CA MET A 17 -3.23 -2.83 0.94
C MET A 17 -2.06 -2.90 -0.04
N PHE A 18 -0.96 -3.59 0.33
CA PHE A 18 0.17 -3.79 -0.56
C PHE A 18 -0.21 -4.52 -1.85
N LEU A 19 -0.99 -5.61 -1.75
CA LEU A 19 -1.45 -6.37 -2.92
C LEU A 19 -2.34 -5.53 -3.84
N ILE A 20 -3.24 -4.71 -3.29
CA ILE A 20 -4.09 -3.80 -4.07
C ILE A 20 -3.23 -2.75 -4.78
N SER A 21 -2.29 -2.13 -4.07
CA SER A 21 -1.38 -1.15 -4.67
C SER A 21 -0.51 -1.77 -5.78
N LEU A 22 -0.01 -2.98 -5.56
CA LEU A 22 0.79 -3.72 -6.55
C LEU A 22 -0.03 -4.06 -7.79
N ALA A 23 -1.27 -4.53 -7.63
CA ALA A 23 -2.17 -4.79 -8.74
C ALA A 23 -2.46 -3.52 -9.56
N GLY A 24 -2.65 -2.37 -8.89
CA GLY A 24 -2.80 -1.07 -9.55
C GLY A 24 -1.55 -0.67 -10.36
N ALA A 25 -0.35 -0.90 -9.81
CA ALA A 25 0.90 -0.65 -10.53
C ALA A 25 1.06 -1.53 -11.78
N VAL A 26 0.72 -2.82 -11.67
CA VAL A 26 0.73 -3.74 -12.82
C VAL A 26 -0.28 -3.32 -13.89
N ALA A 27 -1.49 -2.90 -13.49
CA ALA A 27 -2.48 -2.38 -14.43
C ALA A 27 -1.97 -1.14 -15.17
N LEU A 28 -1.33 -0.20 -14.47
CA LEU A 28 -0.70 0.96 -15.12
C LEU A 28 0.41 0.56 -16.08
N LEU A 29 1.27 -0.40 -15.73
CA LEU A 29 2.30 -0.90 -16.63
C LEU A 29 1.74 -1.52 -17.93
N ILE A 30 0.57 -2.15 -17.87
CA ILE A 30 -0.07 -2.79 -19.03
C ILE A 30 -0.75 -1.76 -19.94
N PHE A 31 -1.48 -0.80 -19.36
CA PHE A 31 -2.34 0.09 -20.14
C PHE A 31 -1.71 1.46 -20.43
N ILE A 32 -1.00 2.05 -19.47
CA ILE A 32 -0.47 3.43 -19.55
C ILE A 32 0.87 3.54 -18.79
N PRO A 33 1.94 2.91 -19.30
CA PRO A 33 3.20 2.71 -18.57
C PRO A 33 3.92 4.01 -18.18
N GLU A 34 3.75 5.09 -18.94
CA GLU A 34 4.36 6.39 -18.66
C GLU A 34 3.81 7.07 -17.40
N TRP A 35 2.70 6.56 -16.84
CA TRP A 35 2.09 7.00 -15.58
C TRP A 35 2.38 6.06 -14.40
N VAL A 36 3.18 5.00 -14.59
CA VAL A 36 3.47 4.03 -13.52
C VAL A 36 4.06 4.68 -12.26
N TRP A 37 4.81 5.77 -12.41
CA TRP A 37 5.42 6.49 -11.30
C TRP A 37 4.40 7.03 -10.29
N ILE A 38 3.14 7.25 -10.69
CA ILE A 38 2.06 7.63 -9.75
C ILE A 38 1.77 6.50 -8.75
N SER A 39 1.91 5.24 -9.15
CA SER A 39 1.64 4.10 -8.26
C SER A 39 2.75 3.86 -7.23
N PHE A 40 3.98 4.32 -7.50
CA PHE A 40 5.15 4.01 -6.69
C PHE A 40 5.03 4.44 -5.22
N PRO A 41 4.60 5.67 -4.88
CA PRO A 41 4.40 6.05 -3.48
C PRO A 41 3.46 5.11 -2.74
N PHE A 42 2.39 4.66 -3.39
CA PHE A 42 1.40 3.76 -2.78
C PHE A 42 1.96 2.36 -2.57
N VAL A 43 2.61 1.80 -3.59
CA VAL A 43 3.24 0.46 -3.50
C VAL A 43 4.29 0.44 -2.40
N PHE A 44 5.19 1.43 -2.36
CA PHE A 44 6.27 1.44 -1.38
C PHE A 44 5.80 1.76 0.03
N THR A 45 4.80 2.66 0.19
CA THR A 45 4.21 2.93 1.50
C THR A 45 3.46 1.70 2.01
N ALA A 46 2.61 1.08 1.19
CA ALA A 46 1.89 -0.11 1.60
C ALA A 46 2.84 -1.29 1.87
N LEU A 47 3.95 -1.40 1.13
CA LEU A 47 5.01 -2.39 1.42
C LEU A 47 5.69 -2.11 2.77
N ALA A 48 6.03 -0.86 3.07
CA ALA A 48 6.60 -0.49 4.37
C ALA A 48 5.64 -0.86 5.51
N GLY A 49 4.33 -0.62 5.35
CA GLY A 49 3.31 -1.06 6.30
C GLY A 49 3.23 -2.57 6.43
N ALA A 50 3.20 -3.30 5.31
CA ALA A 50 3.17 -4.76 5.30
C ALA A 50 4.40 -5.40 5.97
N MET A 51 5.55 -4.72 5.90
CA MET A 51 6.78 -5.12 6.58
C MET A 51 6.82 -4.74 8.08
N GLY A 52 5.79 -4.07 8.61
CA GLY A 52 5.77 -3.57 9.98
C GLY A 52 6.79 -2.44 10.21
N ARG A 53 7.01 -1.60 9.20
CA ARG A 53 7.98 -0.49 9.22
C ARG A 53 7.34 0.89 9.06
N LEU A 54 6.01 0.97 9.18
CA LEU A 54 5.24 2.19 9.37
C LEU A 54 4.75 2.25 10.81
#